data_AF-A0AAV4UB94-F1
#
_entry.id   AF-A0AAV4UB94-F1
#
_cell.length_a   1.000
_cell.length_b   1.000
_cell.length_c   1.000
_cell.angle_alpha   90.00
_cell.angle_beta   90.00
_cell.angle_gamma   90.00
#
_symmetry.space_group_name_H-M   'P 1'
#
loop_
_entity.id
_entity.type
_entity.pdbx_description
1 polymer ?
#
loop_
_entity_poly.entity_id
_entity_poly.type
_entity_poly.pdbx_seq_one_letter_code
_entity_poly.pdbx_strand_id
1 'polypeptide(L)'
;MHSVFFQKHHRNQMRLSKKTEEVAGLYAQMMGHRCASTQRFKNNFFNDWTEVMTSREREIIEDFRYCDFADFKDYYKQKARERKTMTREEKLVSHHFQNISLNYAKYFGT
;
A
#
# COMPACT_ATOMS: atom_id res chain seq x y z
N MET A 1 9.74 -6.37 -3.19
CA MET A 1 9.05 -5.08 -3.01
C MET A 1 9.35 -4.66 -1.60
N HIS A 2 10.20 -3.65 -1.42
CA HIS A 2 10.68 -3.22 -0.11
C HIS A 2 10.48 -1.72 -0.05
N SER A 3 9.36 -1.30 0.53
CA SER A 3 9.09 0.12 0.74
C SER A 3 9.64 0.55 2.09
N VAL A 4 10.34 1.67 2.00
CA VAL A 4 11.05 2.35 3.04
C VAL A 4 10.09 3.35 3.68
N PHE A 5 9.91 3.26 4.99
CA PHE A 5 9.37 4.38 5.76
C PHE A 5 10.50 5.33 6.13
N PHE A 6 10.31 6.65 5.92
CA PHE A 6 11.26 7.68 6.34
C PHE A 6 10.70 8.43 7.54
N GLN A 7 11.40 8.38 8.66
CA GLN A 7 11.17 9.30 9.77
C GLN A 7 11.93 10.61 9.49
N LYS A 8 11.19 11.72 9.30
CA LYS A 8 11.70 13.02 8.83
C LYS A 8 12.94 13.57 9.57
N HIS A 9 13.12 13.26 10.86
CA HIS A 9 14.26 13.76 11.66
C HIS A 9 15.53 12.91 11.58
N HIS A 10 15.45 11.64 11.17
CA HIS A 10 16.63 10.75 11.14
C HIS A 10 16.96 10.18 9.76
N ARG A 11 16.09 10.32 8.74
CA ARG A 11 16.20 9.61 7.44
C ARG A 11 16.45 8.11 7.60
N ASN A 12 15.96 7.51 8.68
CA ASN A 12 16.10 6.07 8.90
C ASN A 12 15.06 5.36 8.07
N GLN A 13 15.54 4.66 7.05
CA GLN A 13 14.74 3.76 6.24
C GLN A 13 14.38 2.53 7.08
N MET A 14 13.09 2.30 7.34
CA MET A 14 12.65 1.04 7.97
C MET A 14 11.74 0.24 7.04
N ARG A 15 11.91 -1.09 7.10
CA ARG A 15 11.00 -2.03 6.45
C ARG A 15 9.81 -2.28 7.36
N LEU A 16 8.62 -2.07 6.82
CA LEU A 16 7.37 -2.35 7.52
C LEU A 16 7.04 -3.85 7.45
N SER A 17 6.25 -4.31 8.40
CA SER A 17 5.57 -5.59 8.37
C SER A 17 4.54 -5.59 7.24
N LYS A 18 4.20 -6.78 6.72
CA LYS A 18 3.26 -6.89 5.59
C LYS A 18 1.92 -6.20 5.86
N LYS A 19 1.36 -6.36 7.07
CA LYS A 19 0.08 -5.75 7.45
C LYS A 19 0.18 -4.22 7.53
N THR A 20 1.26 -3.73 8.12
CA THR A 20 1.52 -2.29 8.26
C THR A 20 1.76 -1.63 6.90
N GLU A 21 2.52 -2.29 6.03
CA GLU A 21 2.79 -1.85 4.65
C GLU A 21 1.50 -1.78 3.83
N GLU A 22 0.64 -2.80 3.93
CA GLU A 22 -0.63 -2.86 3.21
C GLU A 22 -1.54 -1.68 3.55
N VAL A 23 -1.72 -1.40 4.85
CA VAL A 23 -2.55 -0.26 5.31
C VAL A 23 -1.92 1.10 4.94
N ALA A 24 -0.59 1.23 5.00
CA ALA A 24 0.11 2.42 4.51
C ALA A 24 -0.10 2.64 3.00
N GLY A 25 -0.13 1.57 2.22
CA GLY A 25 -0.44 1.61 0.80
C GLY A 25 -1.85 2.11 0.50
N LEU A 26 -2.85 1.66 1.26
CA LEU A 26 -4.24 2.14 1.15
C LEU A 26 -4.32 3.66 1.40
N TYR A 27 -3.62 4.17 2.42
CA TYR A 27 -3.54 5.61 2.68
C TYR A 27 -2.92 6.37 1.51
N ALA A 28 -1.82 5.86 0.95
CA ALA A 28 -1.14 6.49 -0.18
C ALA A 28 -2.04 6.60 -1.42
N GLN A 29 -2.92 5.63 -1.65
CA GLN A 29 -3.91 5.70 -2.72
C GLN A 29 -4.96 6.80 -2.50
N MET A 30 -5.24 7.16 -1.25
CA MET A 30 -6.16 8.24 -0.88
C MET A 30 -5.50 9.63 -0.88
N MET A 31 -4.18 9.71 -0.96
CA MET A 31 -3.45 10.98 -1.00
C MET A 31 -3.76 11.78 -2.28
N GLY A 32 -4.47 12.89 -2.11
CA GLY A 32 -4.96 13.73 -3.21
C GLY A 32 -6.48 13.90 -3.22
N HIS A 33 -7.19 13.08 -2.44
CA HIS A 33 -8.60 13.28 -2.16
C HIS A 33 -8.77 14.34 -1.06
N ARG A 34 -9.80 15.19 -1.17
CA ARG A 34 -10.12 16.26 -0.21
C ARG A 34 -10.34 15.75 1.22
N CYS A 35 -10.86 14.52 1.38
CA CYS A 35 -11.03 13.91 2.71
C CYS A 35 -9.68 13.59 3.37
N ALA A 36 -8.70 13.10 2.60
CA ALA A 36 -7.39 12.68 3.09
C ALA A 36 -6.49 13.84 3.56
N SER A 37 -6.80 15.08 3.15
CA SER A 37 -6.10 16.28 3.63
C SER A 37 -6.57 16.78 4.99
N THR A 38 -7.74 16.34 5.48
CA THR A 38 -8.30 16.81 6.75
C THR A 38 -7.56 16.22 7.96
N GLN A 39 -7.39 17.02 9.03
CA GLN A 39 -6.74 16.54 10.25
C GLN A 39 -7.50 15.37 10.89
N ARG A 40 -8.84 15.43 10.87
CA ARG A 40 -9.70 14.35 11.39
C ARG A 40 -9.40 13.01 10.71
N PHE A 41 -9.28 13.01 9.38
CA PHE A 41 -8.95 11.80 8.65
C PHE A 41 -7.56 11.28 9.00
N LYS A 42 -6.55 12.16 9.05
CA LYS A 42 -5.16 11.78 9.40
C LYS A 42 -5.08 11.17 10.80
N ASN A 43 -5.79 11.73 11.77
CA ASN A 43 -5.83 11.21 13.14
C ASN A 43 -6.48 9.83 13.20
N ASN A 44 -7.65 9.67 12.57
CA ASN A 44 -8.35 8.38 12.53
C ASN A 44 -7.50 7.32 11.83
N PHE A 45 -6.94 7.65 10.67
CA PHE A 45 -6.02 6.76 9.95
C PHE A 45 -4.83 6.35 10.83
N PHE A 46 -4.20 7.30 11.51
CA PHE A 46 -3.02 6.99 12.31
C PHE A 46 -3.35 6.06 13.48
N ASN A 47 -4.48 6.28 14.15
CA ASN A 47 -4.96 5.38 15.19
C ASN A 47 -5.14 3.95 14.63
N ASP A 48 -5.92 3.79 13.56
CA ASP A 48 -6.16 2.48 12.94
C ASP A 48 -4.87 1.82 12.45
N TRP A 49 -3.93 2.61 11.93
CA TRP A 49 -2.65 2.11 11.43
C TRP A 49 -1.75 1.61 12.57
N THR A 50 -1.75 2.25 13.74
CA THR A 50 -0.98 1.79 14.91
C THR A 50 -1.47 0.46 15.48
N GLU A 51 -2.74 0.10 15.28
CA GLU A 51 -3.30 -1.19 15.71
C GLU A 51 -2.73 -2.37 14.90
N VAL A 52 -2.38 -2.15 13.63
CA VAL A 52 -1.81 -3.20 12.76
C VAL A 52 -0.28 -3.27 12.81
N MET A 53 0.37 -2.34 13.52
CA MET A 53 1.82 -2.31 13.71
C MET A 53 2.31 -3.40 14.68
N THR A 54 3.55 -3.82 14.50
CA THR A 54 4.32 -4.54 15.52
C THR A 54 4.75 -3.60 16.64
N SER A 55 5.16 -4.15 17.79
CA SER A 55 5.65 -3.32 18.91
C SER A 55 6.84 -2.46 18.52
N ARG A 56 7.76 -3.00 17.71
CA ARG A 56 8.92 -2.26 17.18
C ARG A 56 8.52 -1.13 16.25
N GLU A 57 7.51 -1.34 15.41
CA GLU A 57 6.99 -0.28 14.54
C GLU A 57 6.33 0.82 15.34
N ARG A 58 5.55 0.51 16.38
CA ARG A 58 4.95 1.54 17.25
C ARG A 58 5.97 2.37 18.02
N GLU A 59 7.07 1.74 18.45
CA GLU A 59 8.17 2.44 19.13
C GLU A 59 8.89 3.43 18.20
N ILE A 60 8.96 3.13 16.91
CA ILE A 60 9.63 4.01 15.93
C ILE A 60 8.64 5.03 15.35
N ILE A 61 7.41 4.62 15.04
CA ILE A 61 6.39 5.41 14.36
C ILE A 61 5.48 6.05 15.40
N GLU A 62 6.04 6.99 16.17
CA GLU A 62 5.31 7.66 17.26
C GLU A 62 4.44 8.83 16.78
N ASP A 63 4.83 9.48 15.68
CA ASP A 63 4.15 10.69 15.20
C ASP A 63 3.97 10.68 13.68
N PHE A 64 2.69 10.76 13.28
CA PHE A 64 2.27 10.82 11.90
C PHE A 64 2.94 11.93 11.08
N ARG A 65 3.29 13.06 11.71
CA ARG A 65 3.93 14.21 11.03
C ARG A 65 5.33 13.89 10.50
N TYR A 66 5.97 12.86 11.03
CA TYR A 66 7.28 12.41 10.58
C TYR A 66 7.21 11.32 9.51
N CYS A 67 6.01 10.83 9.19
CA CYS A 67 5.79 9.80 8.19
C CYS A 67 5.80 10.40 6.78
N ASP A 68 6.67 9.90 5.91
CA ASP A 68 6.64 10.22 4.47
C ASP A 68 6.05 9.05 3.67
N PHE A 69 5.04 9.34 2.86
CA PHE A 69 4.33 8.38 2.01
C PHE A 69 4.56 8.63 0.51
N ALA A 70 5.51 9.51 0.14
CA ALA A 70 5.82 9.84 -1.25
C ALA A 70 6.11 8.60 -2.10
N ASP A 71 6.97 7.70 -1.62
CA ASP A 71 7.34 6.47 -2.32
C ASP A 71 6.12 5.55 -2.55
N PHE A 72 5.28 5.37 -1.52
CA PHE A 72 4.04 4.62 -1.65
C PHE A 72 3.13 5.26 -2.70
N LYS A 73 2.95 6.58 -2.63
CA LYS A 73 2.08 7.33 -3.55
C LYS A 73 2.55 7.17 -5.00
N ASP A 74 3.84 7.27 -5.25
CA ASP A 74 4.40 7.15 -6.60
C ASP A 74 4.31 5.71 -7.12
N TYR A 75 4.57 4.72 -6.27
CA TYR A 75 4.34 3.31 -6.59
C TYR A 75 2.89 3.03 -7.00
N TYR A 76 1.91 3.47 -6.19
CA TYR A 76 0.49 3.22 -6.48
C TYR A 76 -0.02 4.03 -7.67
N LYS A 77 0.52 5.24 -7.92
CA LYS A 77 0.27 5.99 -9.15
C LYS A 77 0.79 5.25 -10.38
N GLN A 78 2.01 4.72 -10.32
CA GLN A 78 2.61 3.96 -11.41
C GLN A 78 1.79 2.69 -11.69
N LYS A 79 1.42 1.94 -10.65
CA LYS A 79 0.50 0.79 -10.77
C LYS A 79 -0.85 1.17 -11.36
N ALA A 80 -1.40 2.32 -11.00
CA ALA A 80 -2.65 2.81 -11.59
C ALA A 80 -2.50 3.18 -13.07
N ARG A 81 -1.34 3.74 -13.47
CA ARG A 81 -1.01 4.01 -14.88
C ARG A 81 -0.88 2.72 -15.67
N GLU A 82 -0.13 1.74 -15.17
CA GLU A 82 0.01 0.42 -15.78
C GLU A 82 -1.35 -0.23 -16.04
N ARG A 83 -2.27 -0.20 -15.07
CA ARG A 83 -3.65 -0.71 -15.24
C ARG A 83 -4.47 0.06 -16.27
N LYS A 84 -4.19 1.34 -16.49
CA LYS A 84 -4.89 2.18 -17.48
C LYS A 84 -4.32 2.02 -18.88
N THR A 85 -3.00 1.83 -19.00
CA THR A 85 -2.32 1.57 -20.27
C THR A 85 -2.50 0.13 -20.74
N MET A 86 -2.84 -0.80 -19.83
CA MET A 86 -3.31 -2.12 -20.21
C MET A 86 -4.53 -2.00 -21.14
N THR A 87 -4.32 -2.42 -22.38
CA THR A 87 -5.33 -2.46 -23.42
C THR A 87 -6.48 -3.40 -23.03
N ARG A 88 -7.63 -3.23 -23.68
CA ARG A 88 -8.80 -4.11 -23.45
C ARG A 88 -8.44 -5.58 -23.70
N GLU A 89 -7.56 -5.83 -24.68
CA GLU A 89 -7.04 -7.16 -25.02
C GLU A 89 -6.11 -7.72 -23.93
N GLU A 90 -5.15 -6.94 -23.43
CA GLU A 90 -4.26 -7.39 -22.34
C GLU A 90 -5.02 -7.67 -21.04
N LYS A 91 -6.09 -6.92 -20.75
CA LYS A 91 -7.01 -7.20 -19.62
C LYS A 91 -7.74 -8.52 -19.80
N LEU A 92 -8.24 -8.79 -21.01
CA LEU A 92 -8.92 -10.05 -21.33
C LEU A 92 -7.95 -11.23 -21.25
N VAL A 93 -6.72 -11.07 -21.75
CA VAL A 93 -5.65 -12.07 -21.69
C VAL A 93 -5.26 -12.34 -20.24
N SER A 94 -5.08 -11.31 -19.41
CA SER A 94 -4.82 -11.47 -17.97
C SER A 94 -5.95 -12.22 -17.26
N HIS A 95 -7.22 -11.87 -17.55
CA HIS A 95 -8.38 -12.55 -16.98
C HIS A 95 -8.49 -14.01 -17.46
N HIS A 96 -8.18 -14.26 -18.73
CA HIS A 96 -8.15 -15.59 -19.32
C HIS A 96 -7.08 -16.47 -18.69
N PHE A 97 -5.84 -15.97 -18.56
CA PHE A 97 -4.76 -16.67 -17.86
C PHE A 97 -5.11 -16.96 -16.40
N GLN A 98 -5.71 -15.99 -15.70
CA GLN A 98 -6.10 -16.16 -14.30
C GLN A 98 -7.19 -17.24 -14.14
N ASN A 99 -8.16 -17.28 -15.06
CA ASN A 99 -9.17 -18.34 -15.10
C ASN A 99 -8.60 -19.70 -15.46
N ILE A 100 -7.64 -19.76 -16.40
CA ILE A 100 -6.91 -20.99 -16.72
C ILE A 100 -6.15 -21.49 -15.49
N SER A 101 -5.38 -20.63 -14.83
CA SER A 101 -4.63 -21.03 -13.63
C SER A 101 -5.55 -21.53 -12.50
N LEU A 102 -6.70 -20.89 -12.27
CA LEU A 102 -7.71 -21.37 -11.30
C LEU A 102 -8.31 -22.71 -11.70
N ASN A 103 -8.59 -22.90 -12.99
CA ASN A 103 -9.10 -24.16 -13.52
C ASN A 103 -8.05 -25.28 -13.33
N TYR A 104 -6.80 -25.07 -13.75
CA TYR A 104 -5.71 -26.02 -13.53
C TYR A 104 -5.50 -26.34 -12.04
N ALA A 105 -5.52 -25.35 -11.15
CA ALA A 105 -5.44 -25.58 -9.71
C ALA A 105 -6.58 -26.46 -9.17
N LYS A 106 -7.79 -26.33 -9.73
CA LYS A 106 -8.96 -27.16 -9.39
C LYS A 106 -8.87 -28.59 -9.93
N TYR A 107 -8.28 -28.78 -11.11
CA TYR A 107 -8.19 -30.10 -11.75
C TYR A 107 -6.99 -30.93 -11.26
N PHE A 108 -5.90 -30.28 -10.83
CA PHE A 108 -4.65 -30.94 -10.49
C PHE A 108 -4.21 -30.78 -9.02
N GLY A 109 -5.01 -30.10 -8.18
CA GLY A 109 -4.73 -29.93 -6.75
C GLY A 109 -5.66 -30.73 -5.84
N THR A 110 -5.08 -31.62 -5.02
CA THR A 110 -5.65 -32.18 -3.77
C THR A 110 -5.50 -31.18 -2.63
#